data_AF-A0A9P6WBM7-F1
#
_entry.id   AF-A0A9P6WBM7-F1
#
_cell.length_a   1.000
_cell.length_b   1.000
_cell.length_c   1.000
_cell.angle_alpha   90.00
_cell.angle_beta   90.00
_cell.angle_gamma   90.00
#
_symmetry.space_group_name_H-M   'P 1'
#
loop_
_entity.id
_entity.type
_entity.pdbx_description
1 polymer ?
#
loop_
_entity_poly.entity_id
_entity_poly.type
_entity_poly.pdbx_seq_one_letter_code
_entity_poly.pdbx_strand_id
1 'polypeptide(L)'
;MRSFRRFNSGLTARQQIDNYFTYFQTKNELRPLIYRQKNANTLLAMDLKDPVTKQQIKPREPIASVPKQLLTTYIKSIPQGSNEFFEWLKPWMQLTTRKKEIYQYFTSTHLQNILIQSCFIIGDYTRMVGYLYIQRPKFLNANHGSIFDVDHFYNTLLMCSLQRGSIMNFGGPEIAKKKVQQMWLNTVNKEQKLGLAPLLVECYAKQQGFDASGLMPELNNVPIVLPKLTNEMTPETFVQKNEPLYLICRTISQFSTDVPSEITSFINEYKTLTAKSDNSTDVYDKYVSSMTQIWTQKKEDRATRQNPVESPPKE
;
A
#
# COMPACT_ATOMS: atom_id res chain seq x y z
N MET A 1 -8.88 32.00 18.60
CA MET A 1 -9.02 30.57 18.98
C MET A 1 -9.02 29.71 17.73
N ARG A 2 -7.89 29.06 17.40
CA ARG A 2 -7.79 28.15 16.25
C ARG A 2 -8.33 26.79 16.66
N SER A 3 -9.47 26.40 16.10
CA SER A 3 -10.06 25.07 16.24
C SER A 3 -9.15 24.04 15.57
N PHE A 4 -8.47 23.23 16.37
CA PHE A 4 -7.86 21.99 15.91
C PHE A 4 -9.00 21.02 15.56
N ARG A 5 -9.37 20.94 14.29
CA ARG A 5 -10.11 19.78 13.75
C ARG A 5 -9.16 18.58 13.78
N ARG A 6 -9.11 17.86 14.91
CA ARG A 6 -8.46 16.54 14.99
C ARG A 6 -9.23 15.53 14.15
N PHE A 7 -8.47 14.69 13.45
CA PHE A 7 -8.89 13.63 12.54
C PHE A 7 -9.77 12.57 13.23
N ASN A 8 -11.09 12.72 13.21
CA ASN A 8 -12.04 11.69 13.68
C ASN A 8 -12.49 10.71 12.58
N SER A 9 -12.18 10.97 11.31
CA SER A 9 -12.64 10.15 10.17
C SER A 9 -11.93 8.80 10.03
N GLY A 10 -10.68 8.68 10.49
CA GLY A 10 -9.92 7.43 10.42
C GLY A 10 -10.41 6.37 11.43
N LEU A 11 -10.81 6.81 12.63
CA LEU A 11 -11.34 5.94 13.68
C LEU A 11 -12.70 5.35 13.30
N THR A 12 -13.58 6.14 12.67
CA THR A 12 -14.88 5.66 12.20
C THR A 12 -14.75 4.73 10.99
N ALA A 13 -13.84 5.03 10.06
CA ALA A 13 -13.53 4.15 8.93
C ALA A 13 -13.01 2.79 9.42
N ARG A 14 -12.03 2.79 10.34
CA ARG A 14 -11.47 1.58 10.93
C ARG A 14 -12.54 0.75 11.65
N GLN A 15 -13.38 1.36 12.48
CA GLN A 15 -14.44 0.65 13.21
C GLN A 15 -15.41 -0.09 12.28
N GLN A 16 -15.81 0.52 11.16
CA GLN A 16 -16.69 -0.15 10.20
C GLN A 16 -16.01 -1.36 9.56
N ILE A 17 -14.73 -1.23 9.20
CA ILE A 17 -13.93 -2.30 8.62
C ILE A 17 -13.72 -3.43 9.65
N ASP A 18 -13.45 -3.11 10.92
CA ASP A 18 -13.30 -4.08 12.02
C ASP A 18 -14.61 -4.83 12.32
N ASN A 19 -15.76 -4.15 12.27
CA ASN A 19 -17.07 -4.77 12.43
C ASN A 19 -17.36 -5.77 11.30
N TYR A 20 -17.06 -5.39 10.06
CA TYR A 20 -17.17 -6.27 8.90
C TYR A 20 -16.29 -7.51 9.03
N PHE A 21 -15.07 -7.34 9.52
CA PHE A 21 -14.18 -8.46 9.77
C PHE A 21 -14.65 -9.39 10.88
N THR A 22 -15.12 -8.83 11.99
CA THR A 22 -15.66 -9.59 13.13
C THR A 22 -16.80 -10.51 12.68
N TYR A 23 -17.66 -10.04 11.77
CA TYR A 23 -18.69 -10.86 11.15
C TYR A 23 -18.12 -12.09 10.44
N PHE A 24 -17.08 -11.90 9.62
CA PHE A 24 -16.44 -13.03 8.95
C PHE A 24 -15.61 -13.89 9.90
N GLN A 25 -15.08 -13.38 11.02
CA GLN A 25 -14.43 -14.21 12.04
C GLN A 25 -15.43 -15.12 12.76
N THR A 26 -16.64 -14.63 13.03
CA THR A 26 -17.71 -15.37 13.71
C THR A 26 -17.97 -16.72 13.04
N LYS A 27 -18.14 -17.78 13.86
CA LYS A 27 -18.48 -19.15 13.39
C LYS A 27 -19.78 -19.11 12.58
N ASN A 28 -19.83 -19.83 11.46
CA ASN A 28 -20.96 -19.79 10.53
C ASN A 28 -22.32 -20.08 11.18
N GLU A 29 -22.36 -21.02 12.13
CA GLU A 29 -23.56 -21.40 12.88
C GLU A 29 -24.08 -20.27 13.79
N LEU A 30 -23.17 -19.46 14.34
CA LEU A 30 -23.52 -18.34 15.23
C LEU A 30 -23.91 -17.08 14.47
N ARG A 31 -23.50 -16.92 13.20
CA ARG A 31 -23.78 -15.68 12.45
C ARG A 31 -25.28 -15.39 12.30
N PRO A 32 -26.15 -16.34 11.93
CA PRO A 32 -27.58 -16.08 11.84
C PRO A 32 -28.19 -15.72 13.19
N LEU A 33 -27.68 -16.27 14.29
CA LEU A 33 -28.18 -15.98 15.64
C LEU A 33 -27.77 -14.58 16.10
N ILE A 34 -26.52 -14.18 15.84
CA ILE A 34 -25.95 -12.90 16.29
C ILE A 34 -26.40 -11.73 15.43
N TYR A 35 -26.44 -11.88 14.10
CA TYR A 35 -26.57 -10.76 13.15
C TYR A 35 -27.95 -10.67 12.46
N ARG A 36 -28.97 -11.37 12.98
CA ARG A 36 -30.36 -11.24 12.49
C ARG A 36 -31.27 -10.90 13.65
N GLN A 37 -31.93 -9.75 13.57
CA GLN A 37 -32.79 -9.22 14.65
C GLN A 37 -33.89 -10.20 15.08
N LYS A 38 -34.46 -10.97 14.14
CA LYS A 38 -35.49 -11.97 14.45
C LYS A 38 -35.05 -13.08 15.40
N ASN A 39 -33.73 -13.31 15.55
CA ASN A 39 -33.17 -14.34 16.42
C ASN A 39 -32.69 -13.78 17.77
N ALA A 40 -32.92 -12.49 18.05
CA ALA A 40 -32.41 -11.82 19.25
C ALA A 40 -32.88 -12.50 20.55
N ASN A 41 -34.18 -12.81 20.66
CA ASN A 41 -34.74 -13.47 21.84
C ASN A 41 -34.17 -14.89 22.02
N THR A 42 -33.99 -15.62 20.91
CA THR A 42 -33.36 -16.96 20.93
C THR A 42 -31.92 -16.90 21.40
N LEU A 43 -31.14 -15.91 20.93
CA LEU A 43 -29.75 -15.72 21.36
C LEU A 43 -29.65 -15.41 22.86
N LEU A 44 -30.51 -14.53 23.36
CA LEU A 44 -30.56 -14.19 24.79
C LEU A 44 -30.93 -15.41 25.65
N ALA A 45 -31.87 -16.25 25.17
CA ALA A 45 -32.29 -17.45 25.87
C ALA A 45 -31.23 -18.56 25.90
N MET A 46 -30.34 -18.62 24.91
CA MET A 46 -29.25 -19.62 24.85
C MET A 46 -28.09 -19.32 25.83
N ASP A 47 -28.06 -18.14 26.46
CA ASP A 47 -27.01 -17.66 27.37
C ASP A 47 -25.58 -17.92 26.88
N LEU A 48 -25.36 -17.77 25.56
CA LEU A 48 -24.05 -17.99 24.97
C LEU A 48 -23.08 -16.90 25.44
N LYS A 49 -21.91 -17.32 25.93
CA LYS A 49 -20.84 -16.42 26.38
C LYS A 49 -19.70 -16.42 25.40
N ASP A 50 -19.13 -15.23 25.17
CA ASP A 50 -17.89 -15.09 24.41
C ASP A 50 -16.76 -15.81 25.17
N PRO A 51 -16.01 -16.72 24.50
CA PRO A 51 -15.00 -17.52 25.17
C PRO A 51 -13.82 -16.69 25.72
N VAL A 52 -13.55 -15.52 25.14
CA VAL A 52 -12.47 -14.60 25.50
C VAL A 52 -12.93 -13.64 26.59
N THR A 53 -14.06 -12.94 26.38
CA THR A 53 -14.49 -11.88 27.32
C THR A 53 -15.35 -12.41 28.46
N LYS A 54 -15.84 -13.66 28.38
CA LYS A 54 -16.79 -14.30 29.30
C LYS A 54 -18.14 -13.55 29.42
N GLN A 55 -18.37 -12.53 28.59
CA GLN A 55 -19.61 -11.77 28.56
C GLN A 55 -20.65 -12.46 27.67
N GLN A 56 -21.92 -12.24 27.98
CA GLN A 56 -23.02 -12.73 27.16
C GLN A 56 -22.95 -12.12 25.75
N ILE A 57 -23.11 -12.95 24.73
CA ILE A 57 -23.13 -12.51 23.34
C ILE A 57 -24.45 -11.79 23.08
N LYS A 58 -24.36 -10.51 22.78
CA LYS A 58 -25.52 -9.67 22.46
C LYS A 58 -25.86 -9.72 20.97
N PRO A 59 -27.15 -9.61 20.61
CA PRO A 59 -27.57 -9.39 19.23
C PRO A 59 -26.85 -8.16 18.65
N ARG A 60 -26.47 -8.23 17.39
CA ARG A 60 -25.81 -7.15 16.64
C ARG A 60 -26.63 -6.80 15.40
N GLU A 61 -26.47 -5.56 14.95
CA GLU A 61 -27.08 -5.13 13.69
C GLU A 61 -26.57 -5.98 12.51
N PRO A 62 -27.42 -6.22 11.50
CA PRO A 62 -27.00 -6.83 10.25
C PRO A 62 -25.82 -6.06 9.64
N ILE A 63 -24.84 -6.80 9.14
CA ILE A 63 -23.62 -6.20 8.58
C ILE A 63 -23.83 -5.94 7.09
N ALA A 64 -23.77 -4.67 6.69
CA ALA A 64 -23.73 -4.27 5.30
C ALA A 64 -22.33 -4.45 4.70
N SER A 65 -22.25 -4.51 3.37
CA SER A 65 -20.95 -4.44 2.68
C SER A 65 -20.28 -3.11 2.97
N VAL A 66 -19.01 -3.13 3.36
CA VAL A 66 -18.24 -1.92 3.65
C VAL A 66 -17.68 -1.35 2.34
N PRO A 67 -17.74 -0.02 2.12
CA PRO A 67 -17.10 0.59 0.96
C PRO A 67 -15.59 0.35 0.97
N LYS A 68 -15.03 -0.05 -0.18
CA LYS A 68 -13.58 -0.27 -0.33
C LYS A 68 -12.76 1.00 -0.06
N GLN A 69 -13.31 2.17 -0.40
CA GLN A 69 -12.67 3.47 -0.17
C GLN A 69 -12.30 3.69 1.31
N LEU A 70 -13.05 3.13 2.26
CA LEU A 70 -12.72 3.27 3.68
C LEU A 70 -11.38 2.64 4.03
N LEU A 71 -11.00 1.55 3.38
CA LEU A 71 -9.68 0.94 3.57
C LEU A 71 -8.58 1.85 3.05
N THR A 72 -8.76 2.47 1.88
CA THR A 72 -7.84 3.51 1.38
C THR A 72 -7.72 4.67 2.37
N THR A 73 -8.83 5.18 2.90
CA THR A 73 -8.84 6.26 3.90
C THR A 73 -8.09 5.84 5.17
N TYR A 74 -8.32 4.63 5.67
CA TYR A 74 -7.61 4.11 6.83
C TYR A 74 -6.11 3.99 6.58
N ILE A 75 -5.70 3.41 5.44
CA ILE A 75 -4.28 3.27 5.06
C ILE A 75 -3.59 4.65 5.00
N LYS A 76 -4.26 5.67 4.45
CA LYS A 76 -3.70 7.03 4.40
C LYS A 76 -3.70 7.75 5.76
N SER A 77 -4.46 7.29 6.75
CA SER A 77 -4.53 7.90 8.09
C SER A 77 -3.49 7.40 9.09
N ILE A 78 -2.74 6.34 8.75
CA ILE A 78 -1.76 5.74 9.66
C ILE A 78 -0.63 6.75 9.93
N PRO A 79 -0.32 7.04 11.20
CA PRO A 79 0.72 8.01 11.52
C PRO A 79 2.12 7.50 11.17
N GLN A 80 3.03 8.45 10.94
CA GLN A 80 4.44 8.19 10.68
C GLN A 80 5.08 7.30 11.75
N GLY A 81 5.90 6.34 11.33
CA GLY A 81 6.60 5.41 12.22
C GLY A 81 5.73 4.37 12.95
N SER A 82 4.43 4.31 12.67
CA SER A 82 3.51 3.40 13.37
C SER A 82 3.56 1.96 12.86
N ASN A 83 3.59 1.01 13.78
CA ASN A 83 3.40 -0.43 13.47
C ASN A 83 1.93 -0.85 13.42
N GLU A 84 0.99 0.07 13.70
CA GLU A 84 -0.44 -0.21 13.85
C GLU A 84 -1.00 -0.99 12.66
N PHE A 85 -0.63 -0.60 11.44
CA PHE A 85 -1.17 -1.22 10.25
C PHE A 85 -0.78 -2.69 10.10
N PHE A 86 0.46 -3.02 10.41
CA PHE A 86 0.94 -4.40 10.34
C PHE A 86 0.20 -5.27 11.35
N GLU A 87 0.10 -4.81 12.59
CA GLU A 87 -0.60 -5.53 13.66
C GLU A 87 -2.11 -5.63 13.38
N TRP A 88 -2.70 -4.62 12.74
CA TRP A 88 -4.09 -4.64 12.31
C TRP A 88 -4.32 -5.63 11.15
N LEU A 89 -3.42 -5.68 10.15
CA LEU A 89 -3.56 -6.54 8.97
C LEU A 89 -3.30 -8.03 9.28
N LYS A 90 -2.51 -8.33 10.33
CA LYS A 90 -2.09 -9.70 10.65
C LYS A 90 -3.26 -10.65 10.97
N PRO A 91 -4.20 -10.31 11.87
CA PRO A 91 -5.40 -11.12 12.11
C PRO A 91 -6.23 -11.35 10.84
N TRP A 92 -6.30 -10.36 9.95
CA TRP A 92 -7.09 -10.45 8.72
C TRP A 92 -6.61 -11.57 7.82
N MET A 93 -5.29 -11.66 7.66
CA MET A 93 -4.67 -12.66 6.81
C MET A 93 -4.57 -14.04 7.48
N GLN A 94 -4.91 -14.16 8.77
CA GLN A 94 -5.02 -15.47 9.44
C GLN A 94 -6.33 -16.20 9.09
N LEU A 95 -7.32 -15.51 8.54
CA LEU A 95 -8.55 -16.15 8.10
C LEU A 95 -8.32 -17.12 6.94
N THR A 96 -9.03 -18.25 6.96
CA THR A 96 -8.98 -19.26 5.90
C THR A 96 -9.42 -18.67 4.56
N THR A 97 -8.76 -19.07 3.46
CA THR A 97 -9.05 -18.63 2.08
C THR A 97 -10.46 -18.98 1.59
N ARG A 98 -11.16 -19.89 2.28
CA ARG A 98 -12.59 -20.17 2.05
C ARG A 98 -13.48 -18.94 2.25
N LYS A 99 -13.08 -17.98 3.09
CA LYS A 99 -13.77 -16.70 3.32
C LYS A 99 -13.33 -15.69 2.25
N LYS A 100 -13.71 -15.94 1.00
CA LYS A 100 -13.23 -15.21 -0.18
C LYS A 100 -13.49 -13.71 -0.11
N GLU A 101 -14.58 -13.30 0.52
CA GLU A 101 -15.03 -11.92 0.65
C GLU A 101 -13.98 -11.04 1.34
N ILE A 102 -13.28 -11.59 2.34
CA ILE A 102 -12.21 -10.88 3.04
C ILE A 102 -11.01 -10.60 2.12
N TYR A 103 -10.65 -11.57 1.29
CA TYR A 103 -9.55 -11.41 0.34
C TYR A 103 -9.96 -10.49 -0.82
N GLN A 104 -11.19 -10.64 -1.33
CA GLN A 104 -11.75 -9.84 -2.43
C GLN A 104 -12.08 -8.39 -2.05
N TYR A 105 -12.12 -8.08 -0.75
CA TYR A 105 -12.21 -6.71 -0.26
C TYR A 105 -10.96 -5.89 -0.63
N PHE A 106 -9.79 -6.52 -0.68
CA PHE A 106 -8.56 -5.87 -1.14
C PHE A 106 -8.60 -5.62 -2.66
N THR A 107 -7.94 -4.57 -3.11
CA THR A 107 -7.78 -4.22 -4.52
C THR A 107 -6.31 -3.95 -4.80
N SER A 108 -5.93 -3.92 -6.07
CA SER A 108 -4.60 -3.49 -6.49
C SER A 108 -4.22 -2.12 -5.94
N THR A 109 -5.18 -1.18 -5.95
CA THR A 109 -5.02 0.16 -5.37
C THR A 109 -4.75 0.11 -3.86
N HIS A 110 -5.37 -0.81 -3.12
CA HIS A 110 -5.05 -0.99 -1.70
C HIS A 110 -3.60 -1.45 -1.52
N LEU A 111 -3.13 -2.44 -2.29
CA LEU A 111 -1.75 -2.90 -2.20
C LEU A 111 -0.75 -1.79 -2.55
N GLN A 112 -1.04 -1.01 -3.59
CA GLN A 112 -0.23 0.14 -3.98
C GLN A 112 -0.17 1.19 -2.85
N ASN A 113 -1.32 1.58 -2.28
CA ASN A 113 -1.36 2.53 -1.16
C ASN A 113 -0.61 2.01 0.06
N ILE A 114 -0.73 0.72 0.38
CA ILE A 114 0.02 0.08 1.47
C ILE A 114 1.52 0.21 1.26
N LEU A 115 2.01 -0.09 0.05
CA LEU A 115 3.43 0.01 -0.27
C LEU A 115 3.94 1.45 -0.23
N ILE A 116 3.16 2.40 -0.78
CA ILE A 116 3.50 3.84 -0.75
C ILE A 116 3.58 4.32 0.70
N GLN A 117 2.54 4.09 1.50
CA GLN A 117 2.54 4.52 2.91
C GLN A 117 3.67 3.86 3.71
N SER A 118 3.92 2.56 3.48
CA SER A 118 5.02 1.83 4.13
C SER A 118 6.39 2.37 3.74
N CYS A 119 6.56 2.88 2.52
CA CYS A 119 7.82 3.44 2.04
C CYS A 119 8.03 4.88 2.46
N PHE A 120 7.04 5.75 2.21
CA PHE A 120 7.24 7.19 2.31
C PHE A 120 6.86 7.78 3.66
N ILE A 121 5.95 7.15 4.42
CA ILE A 121 5.41 7.72 5.68
C ILE A 121 5.73 6.86 6.90
N ILE A 122 5.57 5.54 6.83
CA ILE A 122 5.75 4.65 7.99
C ILE A 122 7.21 4.21 8.13
N GLY A 123 7.88 3.95 7.01
CA GLY A 123 9.26 3.44 6.97
C GLY A 123 9.40 1.93 7.16
N ASP A 124 8.33 1.13 7.14
CA ASP A 124 8.37 -0.32 7.33
C ASP A 124 8.23 -1.14 6.02
N TYR A 125 8.61 -0.51 4.90
CA TYR A 125 8.46 -1.08 3.56
C TYR A 125 9.03 -2.50 3.39
N THR A 126 10.22 -2.79 3.93
CA THR A 126 10.86 -4.11 3.70
C THR A 126 10.06 -5.24 4.36
N ARG A 127 9.57 -5.02 5.60
CA ARG A 127 8.72 -5.98 6.30
C ARG A 127 7.38 -6.13 5.58
N MET A 128 6.79 -5.03 5.11
CA MET A 128 5.53 -5.05 4.40
C MET A 128 5.62 -5.82 3.08
N VAL A 129 6.67 -5.61 2.27
CA VAL A 129 6.89 -6.36 1.02
C VAL A 129 7.03 -7.85 1.30
N GLY A 130 7.88 -8.23 2.27
CA GLY A 130 8.03 -9.64 2.66
C GLY A 130 6.72 -10.26 3.12
N TYR A 131 5.91 -9.51 3.87
CA TYR A 131 4.61 -9.96 4.31
C TYR A 131 3.61 -10.15 3.16
N LEU A 132 3.53 -9.21 2.21
CA LEU A 132 2.69 -9.36 1.02
C LEU A 132 3.09 -10.56 0.17
N TYR A 133 4.40 -10.84 0.02
CA TYR A 133 4.87 -12.04 -0.65
C TYR A 133 4.44 -13.33 0.06
N ILE A 134 4.52 -13.38 1.40
CA ILE A 134 4.04 -14.52 2.19
C ILE A 134 2.53 -14.71 2.05
N GLN A 135 1.75 -13.63 1.97
CA GLN A 135 0.29 -13.73 1.84
C GLN A 135 -0.18 -13.98 0.39
N ARG A 136 0.66 -13.74 -0.63
CA ARG A 136 0.34 -13.93 -2.06
C ARG A 136 -0.34 -15.27 -2.36
N PRO A 137 0.13 -16.44 -1.87
CA PRO A 137 -0.54 -17.72 -2.11
C PRO A 137 -1.98 -17.77 -1.58
N LYS A 138 -2.30 -17.04 -0.51
CA LYS A 138 -3.65 -16.99 0.04
C LYS A 138 -4.61 -16.22 -0.87
N PHE A 139 -4.15 -15.10 -1.44
CA PHE A 139 -4.92 -14.37 -2.44
C PHE A 139 -5.16 -15.19 -3.70
N LEU A 140 -4.14 -15.94 -4.16
CA LEU A 140 -4.29 -16.88 -5.27
C LEU A 140 -5.35 -17.95 -4.96
N ASN A 141 -5.25 -18.59 -3.80
CA ASN A 141 -6.20 -19.62 -3.35
C ASN A 141 -7.62 -19.09 -3.11
N ALA A 142 -7.78 -17.78 -2.89
CA ALA A 142 -9.08 -17.11 -2.78
C ALA A 142 -9.62 -16.66 -4.15
N ASN A 143 -8.99 -17.04 -5.28
CA ASN A 143 -9.28 -16.59 -6.64
C ASN A 143 -9.20 -15.07 -6.79
N HIS A 144 -8.25 -14.43 -6.11
CA HIS A 144 -8.06 -12.99 -6.10
C HIS A 144 -6.59 -12.59 -6.26
N GLY A 145 -5.81 -13.41 -6.97
CA GLY A 145 -4.38 -13.16 -7.19
C GLY A 145 -4.08 -12.02 -8.16
N SER A 146 -5.04 -11.64 -9.02
CA SER A 146 -4.85 -10.59 -10.02
C SER A 146 -4.59 -9.19 -9.45
N ILE A 147 -4.81 -8.97 -8.15
CA ILE A 147 -4.46 -7.70 -7.49
C ILE A 147 -2.95 -7.45 -7.41
N PHE A 148 -2.14 -8.49 -7.60
CA PHE A 148 -0.70 -8.40 -7.74
C PHE A 148 -0.39 -8.15 -9.22
N ASP A 149 -0.73 -6.97 -9.72
CA ASP A 149 -0.55 -6.60 -11.14
C ASP A 149 0.66 -5.71 -11.41
N VAL A 150 1.02 -5.58 -12.69
CA VAL A 150 2.16 -4.76 -13.11
C VAL A 150 1.97 -3.28 -12.75
N ASP A 151 0.84 -2.71 -13.14
CA ASP A 151 0.60 -1.26 -13.09
C ASP A 151 0.57 -0.70 -11.65
N HIS A 152 0.05 -1.46 -10.70
CA HIS A 152 -0.08 -1.04 -9.30
C HIS A 152 1.00 -1.66 -8.43
N PHE A 153 1.20 -2.98 -8.47
CA PHE A 153 2.07 -3.67 -7.51
C PHE A 153 3.54 -3.59 -7.94
N TYR A 154 3.86 -4.09 -9.14
CA TYR A 154 5.24 -4.14 -9.63
C TYR A 154 5.86 -2.74 -9.78
N ASN A 155 5.14 -1.81 -10.42
CA ASN A 155 5.61 -0.45 -10.63
C ASN A 155 5.84 0.29 -9.30
N THR A 156 4.97 0.09 -8.31
CA THR A 156 5.14 0.67 -6.98
C THR A 156 6.34 0.06 -6.25
N LEU A 157 6.59 -1.24 -6.40
CA LEU A 157 7.79 -1.88 -5.81
C LEU A 157 9.08 -1.29 -6.38
N LEU A 158 9.14 -1.07 -7.70
CA LEU A 158 10.28 -0.44 -8.36
C LEU A 158 10.43 1.03 -7.93
N MET A 159 9.35 1.80 -7.95
CA MET A 159 9.32 3.19 -7.49
C MET A 159 9.87 3.32 -6.06
N CYS A 160 9.30 2.56 -5.12
CA CYS A 160 9.77 2.57 -3.73
C CYS A 160 11.23 2.09 -3.59
N SER A 161 11.67 1.16 -4.45
CA SER A 161 13.04 0.67 -4.42
C SER A 161 14.06 1.67 -4.97
N LEU A 162 13.72 2.41 -6.03
CA LEU A 162 14.50 3.53 -6.56
C LEU A 162 14.71 4.61 -5.50
N GLN A 163 13.61 5.03 -4.88
CA GLN A 163 13.60 6.09 -3.88
C GLN A 163 14.35 5.72 -2.61
N ARG A 164 14.20 4.48 -2.13
CA ARG A 164 15.03 3.99 -1.01
C ARG A 164 16.48 3.81 -1.41
N GLY A 165 16.75 3.40 -2.65
CA GLY A 165 18.08 3.18 -3.19
C GLY A 165 18.93 4.45 -3.18
N SER A 166 18.35 5.60 -3.48
CA SER A 166 19.06 6.90 -3.48
C SER A 166 19.49 7.37 -2.10
N ILE A 167 18.89 6.85 -1.03
CA ILE A 167 19.23 7.21 0.36
C ILE A 167 20.17 6.16 0.97
N MET A 168 19.79 4.88 0.83
CA MET A 168 20.46 3.77 1.49
C MET A 168 21.73 3.33 0.77
N ASN A 169 21.93 3.73 -0.49
CA ASN A 169 23.06 3.32 -1.34
C ASN A 169 23.25 1.80 -1.32
N PHE A 170 22.19 1.06 -1.65
CA PHE A 170 22.28 -0.39 -1.75
C PHE A 170 23.35 -0.77 -2.79
N GLY A 171 24.26 -1.66 -2.42
CA GLY A 171 25.30 -2.18 -3.31
C GLY A 171 24.93 -3.54 -3.91
N GLY A 172 25.56 -3.88 -5.04
CA GLY A 172 25.50 -5.20 -5.66
C GLY A 172 24.59 -5.27 -6.88
N PRO A 173 25.11 -5.02 -8.10
CA PRO A 173 24.36 -5.12 -9.35
C PRO A 173 23.60 -6.45 -9.51
N GLU A 174 24.24 -7.57 -9.15
CA GLU A 174 23.64 -8.90 -9.21
C GLU A 174 22.49 -9.10 -8.23
N ILE A 175 22.59 -8.51 -7.03
CA ILE A 175 21.51 -8.56 -6.02
C ILE A 175 20.34 -7.71 -6.49
N ALA A 176 20.62 -6.53 -7.05
CA ALA A 176 19.60 -5.65 -7.62
C ALA A 176 18.86 -6.32 -8.79
N LYS A 177 19.59 -6.96 -9.71
CA LYS A 177 19.01 -7.72 -10.83
C LYS A 177 18.09 -8.84 -10.33
N LYS A 178 18.56 -9.67 -9.39
CA LYS A 178 17.76 -10.72 -8.74
C LYS A 178 16.52 -10.15 -8.04
N LYS A 179 16.63 -8.98 -7.43
CA LYS A 179 15.51 -8.31 -6.76
C LYS A 179 14.42 -7.92 -7.75
N VAL A 180 14.78 -7.37 -8.91
CA VAL A 180 13.82 -7.04 -9.98
C VAL A 180 13.14 -8.30 -10.51
N GLN A 181 13.92 -9.35 -10.80
CA GLN A 181 13.36 -10.66 -11.20
C GLN A 181 12.40 -11.21 -10.14
N GLN A 182 12.73 -11.09 -8.86
CA GLN A 182 11.86 -11.55 -7.80
C GLN A 182 10.59 -10.70 -7.66
N MET A 183 10.68 -9.39 -7.81
CA MET A 183 9.48 -8.53 -7.86
C MET A 183 8.55 -9.01 -8.97
N TRP A 184 9.10 -9.33 -10.14
CA TRP A 184 8.34 -9.88 -11.25
C TRP A 184 7.73 -11.22 -10.90
N LEU A 185 8.49 -12.20 -10.42
CA LEU A 185 7.94 -13.51 -10.03
C LEU A 185 6.81 -13.43 -8.97
N ASN A 186 6.72 -12.33 -8.21
CA ASN A 186 5.60 -12.09 -7.28
C ASN A 186 4.41 -11.36 -7.89
N THR A 187 4.55 -10.80 -9.08
CA THR A 187 3.45 -10.21 -9.86
C THR A 187 2.73 -11.32 -10.60
N VAL A 188 1.42 -11.44 -10.37
CA VAL A 188 0.55 -12.47 -10.95
C VAL A 188 -0.03 -12.01 -12.28
N ASN A 189 -0.70 -10.85 -12.29
CA ASN A 189 -1.24 -10.30 -13.53
C ASN A 189 -0.12 -9.51 -14.24
N LYS A 190 0.34 -10.06 -15.36
CA LYS A 190 1.45 -9.52 -16.17
C LYS A 190 1.01 -8.54 -17.25
N GLU A 191 -0.30 -8.36 -17.42
CA GLU A 191 -0.84 -7.38 -18.35
C GLU A 191 -0.42 -5.97 -17.91
N GLN A 192 0.27 -5.26 -18.79
CA GLN A 192 0.69 -3.88 -18.60
C GLN A 192 -0.22 -2.97 -19.41
N LYS A 193 -0.91 -2.04 -18.75
CA LYS A 193 -1.83 -1.10 -19.42
C LYS A 193 -1.22 0.28 -19.59
N LEU A 194 -0.29 0.67 -18.71
CA LEU A 194 0.25 2.03 -18.68
C LEU A 194 1.57 2.20 -19.43
N GLY A 195 2.27 1.10 -19.76
CA GLY A 195 3.56 1.14 -20.45
C GLY A 195 4.75 1.62 -19.58
N LEU A 196 4.59 1.72 -18.26
CA LEU A 196 5.59 2.36 -17.38
C LEU A 196 6.66 1.42 -16.80
N ALA A 197 6.43 0.10 -16.80
CA ALA A 197 7.34 -0.83 -16.15
C ALA A 197 8.74 -0.88 -16.79
N PRO A 198 8.90 -0.89 -18.14
CA PRO A 198 10.22 -0.84 -18.77
C PRO A 198 11.05 0.35 -18.30
N LEU A 199 10.47 1.55 -18.30
CA LEU A 199 11.13 2.78 -17.88
C LEU A 199 11.59 2.72 -16.42
N LEU A 200 10.76 2.15 -15.54
CA LEU A 200 11.12 1.97 -14.13
C LEU A 200 12.25 0.95 -13.95
N VAL A 201 12.23 -0.13 -14.72
CA VAL A 201 13.31 -1.14 -14.71
C VAL A 201 14.62 -0.52 -15.19
N GLU A 202 14.60 0.26 -16.28
CA GLU A 202 15.77 0.98 -16.79
C GLU A 202 16.31 1.99 -15.79
N CYS A 203 15.43 2.80 -15.18
CA CYS A 203 15.82 3.72 -14.10
C CYS A 203 16.51 2.96 -12.95
N TYR A 204 15.94 1.83 -12.54
CA TYR A 204 16.49 1.03 -11.45
C TYR A 204 17.82 0.38 -11.82
N ALA A 205 17.93 -0.15 -13.04
CA ALA A 205 19.14 -0.73 -13.58
C ALA A 205 20.29 0.27 -13.64
N LYS A 206 20.01 1.48 -14.13
CA LYS A 206 20.96 2.59 -14.17
C LYS A 206 21.42 3.01 -12.77
N GLN A 207 20.49 3.14 -11.83
CA GLN A 207 20.82 3.49 -10.44
C GLN A 207 21.73 2.44 -9.79
N GLN A 208 21.51 1.15 -10.08
CA GLN A 208 22.19 0.03 -9.42
C GLN A 208 23.40 -0.50 -10.22
N GLY A 209 23.64 0.01 -11.42
CA GLY A 209 24.78 -0.35 -12.27
C GLY A 209 24.69 -1.73 -12.91
N PHE A 210 23.51 -2.17 -13.36
CA PHE A 210 23.35 -3.41 -14.14
C PHE A 210 22.66 -3.16 -15.49
N ASP A 211 22.77 -4.12 -16.41
CA ASP A 211 22.09 -4.07 -17.72
C ASP A 211 20.65 -4.61 -17.62
N ALA A 212 19.68 -3.78 -18.00
CA ALA A 212 18.26 -4.12 -18.04
C ALA A 212 17.88 -4.98 -19.27
N SER A 213 18.75 -5.01 -20.29
CA SER A 213 18.46 -5.64 -21.58
C SER A 213 18.11 -7.12 -21.40
N GLY A 214 16.98 -7.54 -21.97
CA GLY A 214 16.53 -8.93 -21.94
C GLY A 214 16.06 -9.45 -20.56
N LEU A 215 15.98 -8.60 -19.52
CA LEU A 215 15.58 -9.04 -18.19
C LEU A 215 14.13 -9.54 -18.14
N MET A 216 13.24 -8.89 -18.88
CA MET A 216 11.81 -9.20 -18.98
C MET A 216 11.32 -8.88 -20.39
N PRO A 217 11.53 -9.80 -21.36
CA PRO A 217 11.08 -9.60 -22.73
C PRO A 217 9.58 -9.30 -22.84
N GLU A 218 8.79 -9.81 -21.89
CA GLU A 218 7.34 -9.64 -21.85
C GLU A 218 6.88 -8.21 -21.53
N LEU A 219 7.79 -7.36 -21.03
CA LEU A 219 7.50 -5.96 -20.74
C LEU A 219 7.73 -5.04 -21.95
N ASN A 220 8.40 -5.53 -23.00
CA ASN A 220 8.82 -4.70 -24.12
C ASN A 220 7.63 -4.29 -25.01
N ASN A 221 7.72 -3.10 -25.60
CA ASN A 221 6.86 -2.60 -26.68
C ASN A 221 5.39 -2.30 -26.33
N VAL A 222 5.07 -1.99 -25.07
CA VAL A 222 3.74 -1.45 -24.72
C VAL A 222 3.78 0.07 -24.78
N PRO A 223 2.87 0.74 -25.53
CA PRO A 223 2.83 2.20 -25.58
C PRO A 223 2.48 2.78 -24.21
N ILE A 224 3.00 3.98 -23.94
CA ILE A 224 2.69 4.72 -22.71
C ILE A 224 1.28 5.27 -22.83
N VAL A 225 0.38 4.84 -21.94
CA VAL A 225 -1.01 5.30 -21.91
C VAL A 225 -1.29 5.85 -20.52
N LEU A 226 -1.43 7.17 -20.43
CA LEU A 226 -1.73 7.88 -19.19
C LEU A 226 -3.12 8.52 -19.26
N PRO A 227 -3.86 8.54 -18.14
CA PRO A 227 -5.19 9.13 -18.09
C PRO A 227 -5.11 10.65 -18.29
N LYS A 228 -6.08 11.21 -19.00
CA LYS A 228 -6.27 12.65 -19.19
C LYS A 228 -7.58 13.06 -18.53
N LEU A 229 -7.72 14.32 -18.11
CA LEU A 229 -8.98 14.82 -17.59
C LEU A 229 -10.04 14.80 -18.70
N THR A 230 -11.12 14.06 -18.48
CA THR A 230 -12.29 14.00 -19.36
C THR A 230 -13.44 14.81 -18.78
N ASN A 231 -14.38 15.26 -19.60
CA ASN A 231 -15.57 16.01 -19.16
C ASN A 231 -16.42 15.26 -18.12
N GLU A 232 -16.32 13.92 -18.06
CA GLU A 232 -17.06 13.06 -17.14
C GLU A 232 -16.46 12.98 -15.72
N MET A 233 -15.26 13.53 -15.49
CA MET A 233 -14.55 13.42 -14.22
C MET A 233 -14.23 14.79 -13.66
N THR A 234 -14.52 15.00 -12.37
CA THR A 234 -14.12 16.26 -11.72
C THR A 234 -12.60 16.29 -11.51
N PRO A 235 -11.97 17.48 -11.53
CA PRO A 235 -10.56 17.65 -11.21
C PRO A 235 -10.14 16.98 -9.89
N GLU A 236 -10.95 17.07 -8.85
CA GLU A 236 -10.67 16.51 -7.53
C GLU A 236 -10.65 14.98 -7.58
N THR A 237 -11.60 14.39 -8.31
CA THR A 237 -11.68 12.93 -8.49
C THR A 237 -10.48 12.44 -9.30
N PHE A 238 -10.09 13.19 -10.34
CA PHE A 238 -8.90 12.88 -11.13
C PHE A 238 -7.64 12.89 -10.29
N VAL A 239 -7.43 13.95 -9.50
CA VAL A 239 -6.27 14.08 -8.59
C VAL A 239 -6.25 12.93 -7.58
N GLN A 240 -7.36 12.68 -6.88
CA GLN A 240 -7.43 11.63 -5.86
C GLN A 240 -7.16 10.24 -6.42
N LYS A 241 -7.69 9.92 -7.60
CA LYS A 241 -7.54 8.60 -8.24
C LYS A 241 -6.13 8.39 -8.79
N ASN A 242 -5.50 9.44 -9.28
CA ASN A 242 -4.22 9.36 -9.99
C ASN A 242 -3.00 9.74 -9.14
N GLU A 243 -3.16 10.08 -7.86
CA GLU A 243 -2.04 10.39 -6.95
C GLU A 243 -0.93 9.31 -6.98
N PRO A 244 -1.21 8.00 -6.86
CA PRO A 244 -0.15 6.99 -6.93
C PRO A 244 0.57 6.95 -8.29
N LEU A 245 -0.18 7.11 -9.38
CA LEU A 245 0.39 7.16 -10.74
C LEU A 245 1.25 8.41 -10.94
N TYR A 246 0.82 9.54 -10.38
CA TYR A 246 1.60 10.77 -10.35
C TYR A 246 2.96 10.57 -9.65
N LEU A 247 2.99 9.87 -8.51
CA LEU A 247 4.25 9.56 -7.82
C LEU A 247 5.18 8.68 -8.67
N ILE A 248 4.63 7.71 -9.41
CA ILE A 248 5.41 6.85 -10.32
C ILE A 248 6.00 7.69 -11.46
N CYS A 249 5.17 8.50 -12.13
CA CYS A 249 5.60 9.37 -13.23
C CYS A 249 6.67 10.37 -12.77
N ARG A 250 6.50 11.01 -11.61
CA ARG A 250 7.51 11.90 -11.00
C ARG A 250 8.81 11.17 -10.67
N THR A 251 8.73 9.92 -10.21
CA THR A 251 9.92 9.09 -9.98
C THR A 251 10.65 8.80 -11.29
N ILE A 252 9.95 8.41 -12.35
CA ILE A 252 10.58 8.22 -13.67
C ILE A 252 11.24 9.52 -14.14
N SER A 253 10.55 10.65 -14.01
CA SER A 253 11.09 11.97 -14.35
C SER A 253 12.32 12.37 -13.53
N GLN A 254 12.47 11.86 -12.31
CA GLN A 254 13.65 12.15 -11.47
C GLN A 254 14.85 11.26 -11.81
N PHE A 255 14.63 9.99 -12.17
CA PHE A 255 15.69 9.00 -12.33
C PHE A 255 16.05 8.68 -13.79
N SER A 256 15.19 9.04 -14.75
CA SER A 256 15.48 8.90 -16.18
C SER A 256 16.20 10.13 -16.72
N THR A 257 17.09 9.92 -17.69
CA THR A 257 17.69 11.01 -18.49
C THR A 257 16.86 11.39 -19.70
N ASP A 258 16.01 10.48 -20.18
CA ASP A 258 15.11 10.72 -21.29
C ASP A 258 13.68 10.40 -20.82
N VAL A 259 12.86 11.44 -20.71
CA VAL A 259 11.50 11.33 -20.14
C VAL A 259 10.52 11.50 -21.28
N PRO A 260 9.73 10.45 -21.60
CA PRO A 260 8.70 10.52 -22.63
C PRO A 260 7.75 11.71 -22.42
N SER A 261 7.34 12.31 -23.54
CA SER A 261 6.51 13.52 -23.56
C SER A 261 5.18 13.33 -22.81
N GLU A 262 4.60 12.14 -22.88
CA GLU A 262 3.35 11.73 -22.26
C GLU A 262 3.43 11.83 -20.74
N ILE A 263 4.55 11.39 -20.16
CA ILE A 263 4.82 11.49 -18.72
C ILE A 263 4.92 12.95 -18.31
N THR A 264 5.66 13.75 -19.10
CA THR A 264 5.83 15.18 -18.84
C THR A 264 4.50 15.94 -18.90
N SER A 265 3.68 15.66 -19.91
CA SER A 265 2.34 16.24 -20.06
C SER A 265 1.44 15.87 -18.89
N PHE A 266 1.39 14.60 -18.50
CA PHE A 266 0.57 14.14 -17.38
C PHE A 266 1.00 14.77 -16.04
N ILE A 267 2.31 14.87 -15.78
CA ILE A 267 2.85 15.54 -14.59
C ILE A 267 2.41 17.01 -14.56
N ASN A 268 2.52 17.72 -15.68
CA ASN A 268 2.18 19.13 -15.77
C ASN A 268 0.67 19.37 -15.61
N GLU A 269 -0.16 18.51 -16.21
CA GLU A 269 -1.61 18.53 -16.01
C GLU A 269 -1.96 18.33 -14.53
N TYR A 270 -1.43 17.28 -13.90
CA TYR A 270 -1.68 16.99 -12.49
C TYR A 270 -1.27 18.15 -11.58
N LYS A 271 -0.06 18.71 -11.76
CA LYS A 271 0.43 19.88 -11.02
C LYS A 271 -0.48 21.09 -11.18
N THR A 272 -0.95 21.34 -12.40
CA THR A 272 -1.86 22.46 -12.69
C THR A 272 -3.18 22.31 -11.95
N LEU A 273 -3.70 21.08 -11.84
CA LEU A 273 -4.94 20.82 -11.11
C LEU A 273 -4.77 20.97 -9.59
N THR A 274 -3.63 20.54 -9.04
CA THR A 274 -3.36 20.66 -7.59
C THR A 274 -2.99 22.09 -7.17
N ALA A 275 -2.34 22.87 -8.03
CA ALA A 275 -1.97 24.25 -7.74
C ALA A 275 -3.20 25.17 -7.57
N LYS A 276 -4.32 24.82 -8.21
CA LYS A 276 -5.59 25.57 -8.08
C LYS A 276 -6.29 25.34 -6.74
N SER A 277 -5.98 24.25 -6.05
CA SER A 277 -6.71 23.79 -4.87
C SER A 277 -5.95 23.97 -3.56
N ASP A 278 -4.61 24.04 -3.60
CA ASP A 278 -3.81 24.29 -2.41
C ASP A 278 -2.49 25.00 -2.79
N ASN A 279 -2.17 26.12 -2.15
CA ASN A 279 -1.01 26.97 -2.44
C ASN A 279 0.30 26.36 -1.90
N SER A 280 0.41 25.03 -1.93
CA SER A 280 1.34 24.25 -1.12
C SER A 280 2.27 23.40 -1.97
N THR A 281 3.43 23.07 -1.39
CA THR A 281 4.48 22.21 -1.93
C THR A 281 3.91 20.97 -2.64
N ASP A 282 4.52 20.61 -3.76
CA ASP A 282 4.16 19.45 -4.56
C ASP A 282 4.00 18.19 -3.71
N VAL A 283 2.93 17.42 -3.96
CA VAL A 283 2.64 16.21 -3.17
C VAL A 283 3.78 15.19 -3.22
N TYR A 284 4.44 15.05 -4.36
CA TYR A 284 5.59 14.16 -4.51
C TYR A 284 6.75 14.63 -3.63
N ASP A 285 7.05 15.92 -3.64
CA ASP A 285 8.15 16.49 -2.85
C ASP A 285 7.87 16.34 -1.34
N LYS A 286 6.61 16.45 -0.90
CA LYS A 286 6.20 16.14 0.48
C LYS A 286 6.48 14.68 0.85
N TYR A 287 6.10 13.73 0.00
CA TYR A 287 6.36 12.30 0.22
C TYR A 287 7.87 12.00 0.26
N VAL A 288 8.65 12.53 -0.69
CA VAL A 288 10.10 12.33 -0.76
C VAL A 288 10.79 12.94 0.47
N SER A 289 10.36 14.12 0.93
CA SER A 289 10.90 14.75 2.14
C SER A 289 10.65 13.89 3.39
N SER A 290 9.41 13.45 3.59
CA SER A 290 9.06 12.56 4.72
C SER A 290 9.86 11.26 4.69
N MET A 291 9.94 10.63 3.51
CA MET A 291 10.75 9.43 3.30
C MET A 291 12.22 9.67 3.63
N THR A 292 12.81 10.76 3.12
CA THR A 292 14.22 11.08 3.33
C THR A 292 14.53 11.19 4.81
N GLN A 293 13.70 11.88 5.58
CA GLN A 293 13.86 11.96 7.04
C GLN A 293 13.85 10.57 7.69
N ILE A 294 12.89 9.72 7.35
CA ILE A 294 12.71 8.40 7.98
C ILE A 294 13.87 7.45 7.64
N TRP A 295 14.27 7.37 6.37
CA TRP A 295 15.28 6.39 5.95
C TRP A 295 16.69 6.85 6.28
N THR A 296 16.96 8.15 6.31
CA THR A 296 18.24 8.68 6.81
C THR A 296 18.41 8.34 8.29
N GLN A 297 17.40 8.58 9.13
CA GLN A 297 17.43 8.18 10.54
C GLN A 297 17.69 6.67 10.69
N LYS A 298 17.00 5.84 9.89
CA LYS A 298 17.22 4.37 9.93
C LYS A 298 18.61 3.95 9.46
N LYS A 299 19.22 4.70 8.53
CA LYS A 299 20.58 4.46 8.06
C LYS A 299 21.58 4.76 9.19
N GLU A 300 21.39 5.88 9.88
CA GLU A 300 22.18 6.29 11.04
C GLU A 300 22.05 5.29 12.20
N ASP A 301 20.83 4.90 12.58
CA ASP A 301 20.57 3.92 13.64
C ASP A 301 21.28 2.57 13.37
N ARG A 302 21.38 2.16 12.10
CA ARG A 302 22.08 0.93 11.70
C ARG A 302 23.60 1.06 11.85
N ALA A 303 24.16 2.21 11.48
CA ALA A 303 25.59 2.46 11.64
C ALA A 303 25.99 2.46 13.13
N THR A 304 25.21 3.09 14.00
CA THR A 304 25.46 3.14 15.45
C THR A 304 25.41 1.75 16.11
N ARG A 305 24.56 0.84 15.62
CA ARG A 305 24.49 -0.54 16.15
C ARG A 305 25.67 -1.42 15.71
N GLN A 306 26.31 -1.09 14.59
CA GLN A 306 27.45 -1.84 14.06
C GLN A 306 28.79 -1.40 14.65
N ASN A 307 28.87 -0.17 15.17
CA ASN A 307 30.02 0.37 15.89
C ASN A 307 29.59 0.83 17.30
N PRO A 308 29.44 -0.08 18.29
CA PRO A 308 29.19 0.33 19.66
C PRO A 308 30.37 1.17 20.14
N VAL A 309 30.12 2.43 20.50
CA VAL A 309 31.11 3.31 21.11
C VAL A 309 31.69 2.60 22.33
N GLU A 310 33.00 2.33 22.32
CA GLU A 310 33.72 1.85 23.50
C GLU A 310 33.42 2.79 24.67
N SER A 311 32.89 2.21 25.75
CA SER A 311 32.67 2.94 26.98
C SER A 311 34.02 3.52 27.44
N PRO A 312 34.10 4.80 27.86
CA PRO A 312 35.35 5.31 28.42
C PRO A 312 35.75 4.46 29.63
N PRO A 313 37.06 4.31 29.91
CA PRO A 313 37.53 3.48 31.01
C PRO A 313 36.87 3.97 32.30
N LYS A 314 36.30 3.03 33.05
CA LYS A 314 35.89 3.32 34.42
C LYS A 314 37.16 3.57 35.23
N GLU A 315 37.35 4.81 35.67
CA GLU A 315 38.29 5.15 36.74
C GLU A 315 37.79 4.63 38.10
#